data_AF-B1G7W0-F1
#
_entry.id   AF-B1G7W0-F1
#
_cell.length_a   1.000
_cell.length_b   1.000
_cell.length_c   1.000
_cell.angle_alpha   90.00
_cell.angle_beta   90.00
_cell.angle_gamma   90.00
#
_symmetry.space_group_name_H-M   'P 1'
#
loop_
_entity.id
_entity.type
_entity.pdbx_description
1 polymer ?
#
loop_
_entity_poly.entity_id
_entity_poly.type
_entity_poly.pdbx_seq_one_letter_code
_entity_poly.pdbx_strand_id
1 'polypeptide(L)'
;MDAAARSAVRIRRQAGTVSAFAAFAEFAASRSRSGVDERHYGTNGTNGTNGTNGTNGTNGTTATTLRDAPINKSAPQPPSFEPTPMSTTASKPQPTARSAYPHFLTITTRWMDNDVYGHVNNVVYYSYFDTVVNEYLIRAGVLDFERGATIGLVVETHCNYFAPLVFPERVDAGLRVTRLGASSVRYEVGLFREGSDEAAAQGHFVHVYVDRVTRRPVNLPDALRAALEPIGVAIGTAD
;
A
#
# COMPACT_ATOMS: atom_id res chain seq x y z
N MET A 1 -29.73 -41.74 18.87
CA MET A 1 -28.75 -41.80 19.98
C MET A 1 -27.99 -43.10 19.84
N ASP A 2 -26.87 -43.10 19.11
CA ASP A 2 -25.72 -43.92 19.48
C ASP A 2 -24.46 -43.50 18.71
N ALA A 3 -23.33 -43.79 19.33
CA ALA A 3 -21.93 -43.54 19.06
C ALA A 3 -21.48 -43.42 17.59
N ALA A 4 -21.12 -42.21 17.17
CA ALA A 4 -20.18 -41.97 16.06
C ALA A 4 -19.30 -40.72 16.29
N ALA A 5 -19.06 -40.38 17.57
CA ALA A 5 -18.07 -39.37 17.96
C ALA A 5 -16.80 -40.08 18.43
N ARG A 6 -15.80 -40.19 17.55
CA ARG A 6 -14.34 -40.22 17.81
C ARG A 6 -13.58 -40.87 16.64
N SER A 7 -13.04 -40.05 15.73
CA SER A 7 -11.69 -40.26 15.21
C SER A 7 -11.19 -39.00 14.51
N ALA A 8 -10.09 -38.49 15.06
CA ALA A 8 -9.38 -37.31 14.62
C ALA A 8 -8.68 -37.58 13.28
N VAL A 9 -8.98 -36.77 12.26
CA VAL A 9 -8.13 -36.63 11.08
C VAL A 9 -7.47 -35.27 11.14
N ARG A 10 -6.17 -35.33 11.43
CA ARG A 10 -5.17 -34.28 11.51
C ARG A 10 -5.10 -33.52 10.17
N ILE A 11 -5.74 -32.36 10.07
CA ILE A 11 -5.60 -31.47 8.90
C ILE A 11 -4.27 -30.75 8.99
N ARG A 12 -3.35 -31.13 8.09
CA ARG A 12 -2.09 -30.42 7.82
C ARG A 12 -2.40 -28.99 7.41
N ARG A 13 -1.85 -28.02 8.15
CA ARG A 13 -1.57 -26.67 7.66
C ARG A 13 -0.47 -26.77 6.60
N GLN A 14 -0.71 -26.25 5.39
CA GLN A 14 0.34 -25.62 4.60
C GLN A 14 -0.21 -24.75 3.45
N ALA A 15 0.37 -23.55 3.39
CA ALA A 15 0.63 -22.71 2.22
C ALA A 15 -0.52 -21.90 1.58
N GLY A 16 -0.69 -20.68 2.08
CA GLY A 16 -0.19 -19.50 1.37
C GLY A 16 -1.06 -18.92 0.25
N THR A 17 -2.04 -18.10 0.61
CA THR A 17 -2.60 -17.08 -0.28
C THR A 17 -1.51 -16.02 -0.51
N VAL A 18 -0.75 -16.15 -1.61
CA VAL A 18 0.20 -15.10 -2.02
C VAL A 18 -0.63 -13.95 -2.57
N SER A 19 -0.86 -12.93 -1.74
CA SER A 19 -1.39 -11.64 -2.20
C SER A 19 -0.48 -11.10 -3.30
N ALA A 20 -1.04 -10.51 -4.35
CA ALA A 20 -0.27 -9.85 -5.42
C ALA A 20 0.74 -8.81 -4.88
N PHE A 21 0.47 -8.27 -3.69
CA PHE A 21 1.38 -7.41 -2.94
C PHE A 21 2.71 -8.09 -2.56
N ALA A 22 2.68 -9.38 -2.22
CA ALA A 22 3.89 -10.16 -1.91
C ALA A 22 4.75 -10.41 -3.16
N ALA A 23 4.11 -10.60 -4.33
CA ALA A 23 4.83 -10.75 -5.60
C ALA A 23 5.55 -9.45 -6.01
N PHE A 24 5.02 -8.27 -5.65
CA PHE A 24 5.69 -6.99 -5.86
C PHE A 24 6.90 -6.82 -4.91
N ALA A 25 6.76 -7.20 -3.63
CA ALA A 25 7.88 -7.18 -2.68
C ALA A 25 9.05 -8.08 -3.14
N GLU A 26 8.75 -9.27 -3.70
CA GLU A 26 9.76 -10.15 -4.30
C GLU A 26 10.41 -9.56 -5.57
N PHE A 27 9.63 -8.89 -6.43
CA PHE A 27 10.16 -8.23 -7.62
C PHE A 27 11.10 -7.07 -7.28
N ALA A 28 10.73 -6.22 -6.32
CA ALA A 28 11.58 -5.13 -5.82
C ALA A 28 12.88 -5.66 -5.17
N ALA A 29 12.80 -6.74 -4.39
CA ALA A 29 13.95 -7.39 -3.78
C ALA A 29 14.89 -8.09 -4.80
N SER A 30 14.37 -8.49 -5.97
CA SER A 30 15.19 -9.09 -7.03
C SER A 30 16.08 -8.07 -7.75
N ARG A 31 15.65 -6.80 -7.84
CA ARG A 31 16.44 -5.69 -8.41
C ARG A 31 17.52 -5.15 -7.46
N SER A 32 17.43 -5.43 -6.16
CA SER A 32 18.42 -4.96 -5.18
C SER A 32 19.61 -5.90 -4.97
N ARG A 33 19.69 -7.03 -5.69
CA ARG A 33 20.79 -8.03 -5.56
C ARG A 33 21.88 -7.92 -6.64
N SER A 34 21.97 -6.81 -7.36
CA SER A 34 23.15 -6.51 -8.18
C SER A 34 23.95 -5.37 -7.55
N GLY A 35 24.94 -5.76 -6.73
CA GLY A 35 26.00 -4.89 -6.24
C GLY A 35 25.79 -4.42 -4.80
N VAL A 36 26.48 -5.07 -3.86
CA VAL A 36 27.37 -4.47 -2.85
C VAL A 36 28.14 -5.64 -2.21
N ASP A 37 29.46 -5.49 -2.25
CA ASP A 37 30.49 -6.40 -1.75
C ASP A 37 30.46 -6.51 -0.21
N GLU A 38 30.54 -7.74 0.32
CA GLU A 38 30.51 -8.05 1.74
C GLU A 38 31.82 -7.65 2.42
N ARG A 39 31.77 -6.70 3.37
CA ARG A 39 32.80 -6.61 4.42
C ARG A 39 32.19 -6.42 5.81
N HIS A 40 32.15 -7.56 6.51
CA HIS A 40 32.25 -7.80 7.95
C HIS A 40 32.44 -6.56 8.85
N TYR A 41 31.55 -6.39 9.84
CA TYR A 41 31.95 -6.09 11.22
C TYR A 41 30.98 -6.74 12.21
N GLY A 42 31.56 -7.40 13.21
CA GLY A 42 30.90 -8.29 14.15
C GLY A 42 30.09 -7.61 15.25
N THR A 43 29.11 -8.39 15.69
CA THR A 43 28.42 -8.47 16.98
C THR A 43 29.04 -7.74 18.19
N ASN A 44 28.21 -7.03 18.95
CA ASN A 44 27.84 -7.44 20.31
C ASN A 44 26.73 -6.57 20.93
N GLY A 45 25.62 -7.22 21.27
CA GLY A 45 25.28 -7.45 22.68
C GLY A 45 24.66 -6.32 23.52
N THR A 46 23.33 -6.43 23.67
CA THR A 46 22.58 -6.50 24.94
C THR A 46 22.35 -5.28 25.84
N ASN A 47 21.04 -4.98 25.95
CA ASN A 47 20.18 -4.85 27.14
C ASN A 47 20.36 -3.73 28.20
N GLY A 48 19.20 -3.18 28.61
CA GLY A 48 18.95 -2.75 29.99
C GLY A 48 18.34 -1.35 30.11
N THR A 49 17.02 -1.21 29.93
CA THR A 49 16.04 -0.91 31.01
C THR A 49 16.27 0.39 31.81
N ASN A 50 15.42 1.38 31.53
CA ASN A 50 15.24 2.61 32.32
C ASN A 50 14.51 2.31 33.63
N GLY A 51 15.15 2.60 34.77
CA GLY A 51 14.56 2.48 36.10
C GLY A 51 14.85 3.71 36.96
N THR A 52 13.78 4.50 37.17
CA THR A 52 13.39 5.26 38.37
C THR A 52 14.35 6.20 39.13
N ASN A 53 13.85 7.44 39.30
CA ASN A 53 14.27 8.51 40.22
C ASN A 53 14.32 8.11 41.71
N GLY A 54 15.26 8.71 42.45
CA GLY A 54 15.27 8.84 43.92
C GLY A 54 16.42 9.74 44.39
N THR A 55 16.17 11.04 44.59
CA THR A 55 16.15 11.78 45.89
C THR A 55 17.44 11.87 46.73
N ASN A 56 17.95 13.12 46.81
CA ASN A 56 18.55 13.87 47.93
C ASN A 56 19.59 13.26 48.89
N GLY A 57 20.69 14.00 49.11
CA GLY A 57 21.22 14.24 50.47
C GLY A 57 22.74 14.26 50.64
N THR A 58 23.30 15.47 50.74
CA THR A 58 24.30 15.94 51.75
C THR A 58 25.55 15.09 52.09
N ASN A 59 26.75 15.60 51.79
CA ASN A 59 27.67 16.26 52.74
C ASN A 59 29.06 16.47 52.11
N GLY A 60 29.62 17.67 52.29
CA GLY A 60 30.94 18.03 51.79
C GLY A 60 32.08 17.60 52.69
N THR A 61 33.32 17.61 52.16
CA THR A 61 34.59 17.82 52.88
C THR A 61 35.73 18.10 51.87
N THR A 62 36.32 19.30 52.01
CA THR A 62 37.63 19.85 51.61
C THR A 62 38.38 19.48 50.30
N ALA A 63 38.59 20.55 49.51
CA ALA A 63 39.86 21.10 49.00
C ALA A 63 40.81 20.23 48.14
N THR A 64 41.01 20.64 46.87
CA THR A 64 42.22 21.37 46.41
C THR A 64 42.19 21.57 44.88
N THR A 65 42.55 22.79 44.49
CA THR A 65 42.68 23.41 43.16
C THR A 65 43.25 22.55 42.03
N LEU A 66 42.60 22.57 40.85
CA LEU A 66 43.24 22.48 39.52
C LEU A 66 42.35 23.12 38.43
N ARG A 67 42.66 24.40 38.15
CA ARG A 67 42.57 25.15 36.87
C ARG A 67 41.37 24.92 35.93
N ASP A 68 40.59 25.99 35.79
CA ASP A 68 39.60 26.23 34.74
C ASP A 68 40.19 26.08 33.32
N ALA A 69 39.62 25.17 32.54
CA ALA A 69 39.71 25.19 31.08
C ALA A 69 38.33 25.62 30.54
N PRO A 70 38.22 26.67 29.72
CA PRO A 70 36.93 27.10 29.19
C PRO A 70 36.39 26.06 28.22
N ILE A 71 35.21 25.51 28.52
CA ILE A 71 34.46 24.66 27.60
C ILE A 71 33.92 25.54 26.47
N ASN A 72 34.65 25.62 25.36
CA ASN A 72 34.14 26.20 24.12
C ASN A 72 33.03 25.28 23.55
N LYS A 73 31.78 25.49 23.98
CA LYS A 73 30.59 24.85 23.38
C LYS A 73 30.11 25.67 22.19
N SER A 74 30.76 25.51 21.06
CA SER A 74 30.20 25.94 19.77
C SER A 74 30.16 24.73 18.84
N ALA A 75 29.19 23.84 19.04
CA ALA A 75 28.86 22.82 18.06
C ALA A 75 28.20 23.52 16.84
N PRO A 76 28.54 23.16 15.59
CA PRO A 76 27.91 23.73 14.41
C PRO A 76 26.41 23.42 14.44
N GLN A 77 25.56 24.44 14.25
CA GLN A 77 24.13 24.20 14.06
C GLN A 77 23.91 23.42 12.74
N PRO A 78 22.98 22.44 12.72
CA PRO A 78 22.56 21.82 11.47
C PRO A 78 21.94 22.88 10.55
N PRO A 79 22.09 22.75 9.22
CA PRO A 79 21.60 23.74 8.27
C PRO A 79 20.08 23.90 8.40
N SER A 80 19.63 25.14 8.52
CA SER A 80 18.24 25.54 8.49
C SER A 80 17.60 25.15 7.16
N PHE A 81 16.57 24.31 7.19
CA PHE A 81 15.74 24.05 6.00
C PHE A 81 14.82 25.24 5.76
N GLU A 82 15.32 26.29 5.11
CA GLU A 82 14.44 27.32 4.56
C GLU A 82 13.76 26.78 3.29
N PRO A 83 12.41 26.73 3.23
CA PRO A 83 11.73 26.31 2.02
C PRO A 83 11.96 27.35 0.93
N THR A 84 12.67 26.98 -0.13
CA THR A 84 12.74 27.77 -1.36
C THR A 84 11.33 27.89 -1.94
N PRO A 85 10.79 29.10 -2.21
CA PRO A 85 9.46 29.23 -2.79
C PRO A 85 9.51 28.82 -4.27
N MET A 86 9.22 27.55 -4.55
CA MET A 86 8.93 27.10 -5.92
C MET A 86 7.50 27.48 -6.27
N SER A 87 7.36 28.55 -7.06
CA SER A 87 6.12 28.93 -7.71
C SER A 87 5.84 27.99 -8.88
N THR A 88 4.95 27.02 -8.67
CA THR A 88 4.13 26.39 -9.71
C THR A 88 2.87 25.91 -9.01
N THR A 89 1.77 26.65 -9.12
CA THR A 89 0.47 26.25 -8.58
C THR A 89 -0.08 25.08 -9.39
N ALA A 90 0.43 23.87 -9.13
CA ALA A 90 -0.34 22.67 -9.43
C ALA A 90 -1.63 22.75 -8.60
N SER A 91 -2.78 22.85 -9.26
CA SER A 91 -4.08 22.88 -8.58
C SER A 91 -4.25 21.61 -7.74
N LYS A 92 -4.67 21.77 -6.49
CA LYS A 92 -4.91 20.64 -5.59
C LYS A 92 -5.88 19.63 -6.25
N PRO A 93 -5.59 18.32 -6.22
CA PRO A 93 -6.50 17.31 -6.75
C PRO A 93 -7.90 17.44 -6.14
N GLN A 94 -8.93 17.22 -6.95
CA GLN A 94 -10.34 17.28 -6.52
C GLN A 94 -10.96 15.88 -6.49
N PRO A 95 -11.92 15.62 -5.57
CA PRO A 95 -12.70 14.39 -5.57
C PRO A 95 -13.48 14.21 -6.87
N THR A 96 -13.39 13.01 -7.45
CA THR A 96 -14.17 12.63 -8.63
C THR A 96 -15.58 12.24 -8.20
N ALA A 97 -16.58 12.62 -9.00
CA ALA A 97 -17.97 12.25 -8.78
C ALA A 97 -18.21 10.75 -9.02
N ARG A 98 -19.16 10.16 -8.28
CA ARG A 98 -19.60 8.77 -8.38
C ARG A 98 -20.05 8.39 -9.79
N SER A 99 -20.72 9.30 -10.48
CA SER A 99 -21.21 9.11 -11.86
C SER A 99 -20.11 8.87 -12.89
N ALA A 100 -18.85 9.15 -12.54
CA ALA A 100 -17.71 8.96 -13.44
C ALA A 100 -17.18 7.51 -13.46
N TYR A 101 -17.81 6.59 -12.72
CA TYR A 101 -17.43 5.18 -12.63
C TYR A 101 -18.59 4.29 -13.11
N PRO A 102 -18.38 3.44 -14.14
CA PRO A 102 -19.43 2.58 -14.70
C PRO A 102 -19.68 1.29 -13.90
N HIS A 103 -18.73 0.86 -13.06
CA HIS A 103 -18.84 -0.36 -12.26
C HIS A 103 -18.62 -0.09 -10.78
N PHE A 104 -19.31 -0.83 -9.90
CA PHE A 104 -19.18 -0.72 -8.46
C PHE A 104 -19.13 -2.08 -7.76
N LEU A 105 -18.29 -2.19 -6.74
CA LEU A 105 -18.27 -3.27 -5.77
C LEU A 105 -18.37 -2.67 -4.35
N THR A 106 -19.30 -3.17 -3.54
CA THR A 106 -19.35 -2.79 -2.12
C THR A 106 -18.43 -3.67 -1.28
N ILE A 107 -17.54 -3.03 -0.52
CA ILE A 107 -16.57 -3.63 0.39
C ILE A 107 -16.91 -3.22 1.82
N THR A 108 -16.97 -4.17 2.73
CA THR A 108 -17.16 -3.90 4.17
C THR A 108 -15.81 -3.68 4.83
N THR A 109 -15.67 -2.59 5.58
CA THR A 109 -14.50 -2.36 6.44
C THR A 109 -14.37 -3.44 7.52
N ARG A 110 -13.15 -3.65 8.00
CA ARG A 110 -12.80 -4.57 9.10
C ARG A 110 -12.25 -3.78 10.26
N TRP A 111 -12.35 -4.33 11.48
CA TRP A 111 -11.76 -3.69 12.66
C TRP A 111 -10.27 -3.34 12.48
N MET A 112 -9.49 -4.23 11.87
CA MET A 112 -8.05 -4.03 11.62
C MET A 112 -7.74 -3.04 10.49
N ASP A 113 -8.75 -2.57 9.75
CA ASP A 113 -8.54 -1.58 8.71
C ASP A 113 -8.24 -0.20 9.34
N ASN A 114 -8.81 0.07 10.52
CA ASN A 114 -8.50 1.28 11.28
C ASN A 114 -7.09 1.19 11.90
N ASP A 115 -6.32 2.27 11.80
CA ASP A 115 -5.06 2.42 12.55
C ASP A 115 -5.26 3.15 13.89
N VAL A 116 -4.15 3.47 14.55
CA VAL A 116 -4.12 4.14 15.86
C VAL A 116 -4.77 5.52 15.87
N TYR A 117 -4.94 6.14 14.69
CA TYR A 117 -5.59 7.44 14.54
C TYR A 117 -7.10 7.34 14.29
N GLY A 118 -7.66 6.13 14.30
CA GLY A 118 -9.11 5.91 14.30
C GLY A 118 -9.79 6.00 12.94
N HIS A 119 -9.03 5.98 11.85
CA HIS A 119 -9.53 5.90 10.48
C HIS A 119 -8.85 4.75 9.73
N VAL A 120 -9.43 4.35 8.61
CA VAL A 120 -8.84 3.33 7.73
C VAL A 120 -7.44 3.77 7.33
N ASN A 121 -6.46 2.89 7.51
CA ASN A 121 -5.07 3.17 7.18
C ASN A 121 -4.89 3.36 5.67
N ASN A 122 -4.01 4.28 5.27
CA ASN A 122 -3.77 4.62 3.86
C ASN A 122 -3.36 3.41 3.00
N VAL A 123 -2.64 2.42 3.56
CA VAL A 123 -2.25 1.22 2.81
C VAL A 123 -3.45 0.33 2.47
N VAL A 124 -4.48 0.33 3.31
CA VAL A 124 -5.67 -0.52 3.13
C VAL A 124 -6.48 -0.11 1.90
N TYR A 125 -6.45 1.17 1.51
CA TYR A 125 -7.10 1.67 0.29
C TYR A 125 -6.59 0.93 -0.95
N TYR A 126 -5.28 0.64 -1.02
CA TYR A 126 -4.70 -0.14 -2.12
C TYR A 126 -5.22 -1.59 -2.14
N SER A 127 -5.54 -2.16 -0.97
CA SER A 127 -6.17 -3.48 -0.91
C SER A 127 -7.61 -3.45 -1.43
N TYR A 128 -8.36 -2.36 -1.20
CA TYR A 128 -9.69 -2.19 -1.78
C TYR A 128 -9.64 -2.01 -3.29
N PHE A 129 -8.65 -1.26 -3.79
CA PHE A 129 -8.40 -1.10 -5.21
C PHE A 129 -8.09 -2.44 -5.90
N ASP A 130 -7.15 -3.23 -5.35
CA ASP A 130 -6.86 -4.57 -5.84
C ASP A 130 -8.10 -5.47 -5.81
N THR A 131 -8.90 -5.37 -4.75
CA THR A 131 -10.12 -6.18 -4.59
C THR A 131 -11.10 -5.89 -5.73
N VAL A 132 -11.49 -4.64 -5.98
CA VAL A 132 -12.49 -4.34 -7.02
C VAL A 132 -11.99 -4.69 -8.43
N VAL A 133 -10.70 -4.47 -8.73
CA VAL A 133 -10.13 -4.82 -10.04
C VAL A 133 -10.16 -6.33 -10.25
N ASN A 134 -9.61 -7.11 -9.31
CA ASN A 134 -9.50 -8.55 -9.50
C ASN A 134 -10.85 -9.25 -9.41
N GLU A 135 -11.76 -8.77 -8.57
CA GLU A 135 -13.12 -9.28 -8.46
C GLU A 135 -13.89 -9.12 -9.77
N TYR A 136 -13.79 -7.94 -10.40
CA TYR A 136 -14.35 -7.69 -11.73
C TYR A 136 -13.81 -8.68 -12.77
N LEU A 137 -12.48 -8.85 -12.82
CA LEU A 137 -11.83 -9.74 -13.80
C LEU A 137 -12.20 -11.21 -13.58
N ILE A 138 -12.32 -11.66 -12.32
CA ILE A 138 -12.76 -13.02 -11.98
C ILE A 138 -14.22 -13.22 -12.40
N ARG A 139 -15.12 -12.27 -12.08
CA ARG A 139 -16.53 -12.34 -12.47
C ARG A 139 -16.73 -12.36 -13.97
N ALA A 140 -15.92 -11.60 -14.71
CA ALA A 140 -15.93 -11.60 -16.17
C ALA A 140 -15.30 -12.87 -16.79
N GLY A 141 -14.71 -13.76 -15.98
CA GLY A 141 -14.09 -15.00 -16.45
C GLY A 141 -12.77 -14.80 -17.19
N VAL A 142 -12.12 -13.64 -17.01
CA VAL A 142 -10.89 -13.27 -17.74
C VAL A 142 -9.64 -13.29 -16.86
N LEU A 143 -9.79 -13.66 -15.58
CA LEU A 143 -8.69 -13.90 -14.66
C LEU A 143 -8.80 -15.29 -14.04
N ASP A 144 -7.84 -16.15 -14.40
CA ASP A 144 -7.54 -17.38 -13.68
C ASP A 144 -6.19 -17.21 -12.96
N PHE A 145 -6.25 -16.85 -11.69
CA PHE A 145 -5.04 -16.62 -10.88
C PHE A 145 -4.31 -17.93 -10.55
N GLU A 146 -4.96 -19.09 -10.63
CA GLU A 146 -4.33 -20.39 -10.36
C GLU A 146 -3.57 -20.93 -11.58
N ARG A 147 -4.19 -20.89 -12.77
CA ARG A 147 -3.71 -21.58 -13.97
C ARG A 147 -3.61 -20.71 -15.22
N GLY A 148 -4.04 -19.45 -15.18
CA GLY A 148 -4.03 -18.56 -16.33
C GLY A 148 -2.62 -18.34 -16.88
N ALA A 149 -2.43 -18.54 -18.20
CA ALA A 149 -1.14 -18.37 -18.85
C ALA A 149 -0.63 -16.92 -18.81
N THR A 150 -1.54 -15.96 -18.69
CA THR A 150 -1.24 -14.53 -18.57
C THR A 150 -1.58 -14.04 -17.17
N ILE A 151 -0.72 -13.22 -16.58
CA ILE A 151 -0.93 -12.59 -15.28
C ILE A 151 -0.71 -11.08 -15.36
N GLY A 152 -1.48 -10.31 -14.60
CA GLY A 152 -1.30 -8.87 -14.45
C GLY A 152 -0.32 -8.57 -13.32
N LEU A 153 0.70 -7.77 -13.59
CA LEU A 153 1.61 -7.23 -12.59
C LEU A 153 1.33 -5.74 -12.39
N VAL A 154 1.15 -5.32 -11.14
CA VAL A 154 1.03 -3.91 -10.77
C VAL A 154 2.39 -3.24 -10.91
N VAL A 155 2.51 -2.27 -11.82
CA VAL A 155 3.77 -1.54 -12.06
C VAL A 155 3.72 -0.09 -11.58
N GLU A 156 2.54 0.45 -11.34
CA GLU A 156 2.34 1.82 -10.90
C GLU A 156 1.04 1.92 -10.10
N THR A 157 1.11 2.63 -8.96
CA THR A 157 -0.04 2.93 -8.10
C THR A 157 0.01 4.37 -7.62
N HIS A 158 -1.15 4.98 -7.45
CA HIS A 158 -1.29 6.31 -6.87
C HIS A 158 -2.63 6.43 -6.16
N CYS A 159 -2.68 7.23 -5.10
CA CYS A 159 -3.92 7.51 -4.38
C CYS A 159 -3.90 8.92 -3.79
N ASN A 160 -4.95 9.69 -4.07
CA ASN A 160 -5.29 10.92 -3.36
C ASN A 160 -6.35 10.60 -2.30
N TYR A 161 -6.22 11.23 -1.12
CA TYR A 161 -7.14 11.08 0.01
C TYR A 161 -7.82 12.43 0.28
N PHE A 162 -9.14 12.45 0.31
CA PHE A 162 -9.95 13.65 0.46
C PHE A 162 -10.77 13.64 1.75
N ALA A 163 -11.27 12.47 2.15
CA ALA A 163 -12.00 12.27 3.39
C ALA A 163 -11.65 10.90 4.00
N PRO A 164 -11.61 10.76 5.34
CA PRO A 164 -11.34 9.49 5.99
C PRO A 164 -12.54 8.54 5.88
N LEU A 165 -12.28 7.28 5.55
CA LEU A 165 -13.18 6.16 5.79
C LEU A 165 -12.93 5.58 7.19
N VAL A 166 -13.96 5.05 7.83
CA VAL A 166 -13.88 4.57 9.22
C VAL A 166 -14.67 3.27 9.38
N PHE A 167 -14.11 2.25 10.06
CA PHE A 167 -14.90 1.09 10.48
C PHE A 167 -16.05 1.50 11.42
N PRO A 168 -17.29 0.98 11.29
CA PRO A 168 -17.75 -0.15 10.46
C PRO A 168 -18.46 0.25 9.15
N GLU A 169 -18.06 1.35 8.52
CA GLU A 169 -18.70 1.83 7.29
C GLU A 169 -18.59 0.83 6.14
N ARG A 170 -19.58 0.87 5.23
CA ARG A 170 -19.51 0.21 3.92
C ARG A 170 -18.91 1.18 2.90
N VAL A 171 -18.02 0.66 2.07
CA VAL A 171 -17.29 1.41 1.04
C VAL A 171 -17.73 0.92 -0.32
N ASP A 172 -18.21 1.83 -1.17
CA ASP A 172 -18.45 1.51 -2.57
C ASP A 172 -17.18 1.84 -3.38
N ALA A 173 -16.60 0.82 -4.01
CA ALA A 173 -15.45 0.96 -4.88
C ALA A 173 -15.91 1.08 -6.33
N GLY A 174 -15.84 2.29 -6.89
CA GLY A 174 -16.13 2.58 -8.29
C GLY A 174 -14.92 2.28 -9.17
N LEU A 175 -15.09 1.52 -10.25
CA LEU A 175 -14.02 1.08 -11.15
C LEU A 175 -14.26 1.57 -12.58
N ARG A 176 -13.21 2.08 -13.22
CA ARG A 176 -13.17 2.38 -14.66
C ARG A 176 -11.80 2.10 -15.28
N VAL A 177 -11.76 1.96 -16.59
CA VAL A 177 -10.53 1.89 -17.38
C VAL A 177 -10.34 3.21 -18.13
N THR A 178 -9.20 3.88 -17.90
CA THR A 178 -8.87 5.13 -18.60
C THR A 178 -7.87 4.93 -19.74
N ARG A 179 -7.13 3.83 -19.75
CA ARG A 179 -6.24 3.48 -20.87
C ARG A 179 -6.16 1.98 -21.06
N LEU A 180 -6.39 1.53 -22.29
CA LEU A 180 -6.29 0.14 -22.71
C LEU A 180 -5.21 0.00 -23.79
N GLY A 181 -4.00 -0.38 -23.38
CA GLY A 181 -2.84 -0.53 -24.26
C GLY A 181 -2.77 -1.88 -24.98
N ALA A 182 -1.62 -2.17 -25.57
CA ALA A 182 -1.34 -3.47 -26.19
C ALA A 182 -1.11 -4.57 -25.15
N SER A 183 -0.31 -4.28 -24.11
CA SER A 183 0.06 -5.19 -23.02
C SER A 183 -0.18 -4.62 -21.62
N SER A 184 -0.87 -3.48 -21.53
CA SER A 184 -1.11 -2.80 -20.25
C SER A 184 -2.51 -2.19 -20.15
N VAL A 185 -2.98 -2.04 -18.92
CA VAL A 185 -4.28 -1.45 -18.60
C VAL A 185 -4.09 -0.48 -17.45
N ARG A 186 -4.63 0.74 -17.58
CA ARG A 186 -4.75 1.70 -16.49
C ARG A 186 -6.18 1.69 -15.98
N TYR A 187 -6.33 1.25 -14.74
CA TYR A 187 -7.56 1.34 -13.98
C TYR A 187 -7.56 2.60 -13.13
N GLU A 188 -8.72 3.20 -12.97
CA GLU A 188 -8.96 4.22 -11.95
C GLU A 188 -10.05 3.74 -11.02
N VAL A 189 -9.81 3.97 -9.73
CA VAL A 189 -10.72 3.54 -8.68
C VAL A 189 -11.05 4.72 -7.78
N GLY A 190 -12.35 4.95 -7.57
CA GLY A 190 -12.86 5.87 -6.55
C GLY A 190 -13.45 5.07 -5.40
N LEU A 191 -13.16 5.47 -4.16
CA LEU A 191 -13.72 4.87 -2.96
C LEU A 191 -14.68 5.87 -2.33
N PHE A 192 -15.92 5.45 -2.18
CA PHE A 192 -17.02 6.26 -1.69
C PHE A 192 -17.53 5.68 -0.39
N ARG A 193 -17.84 6.53 0.59
CA ARG A 193 -18.73 6.10 1.67
C ARG A 193 -20.08 5.72 1.06
N GLU A 194 -20.73 4.68 1.57
CA GLU A 194 -22.08 4.32 1.15
C GLU A 194 -23.01 5.55 1.14
N GLY A 195 -23.68 5.76 0.01
CA GLY A 195 -24.57 6.92 -0.20
C GLY A 195 -23.88 8.25 -0.54
N SER A 196 -22.55 8.31 -0.60
CA SER A 196 -21.81 9.50 -1.03
C SER A 196 -21.66 9.57 -2.55
N ASP A 197 -21.82 10.78 -3.10
CA ASP A 197 -21.55 11.09 -4.51
C ASP A 197 -20.11 11.56 -4.76
N GLU A 198 -19.37 11.92 -3.71
CA GLU A 198 -17.96 12.33 -3.79
C GLU A 198 -17.04 11.23 -3.26
N ALA A 199 -15.91 11.04 -3.95
CA ALA A 199 -14.88 10.08 -3.57
C ALA A 199 -14.17 10.53 -2.27
N ALA A 200 -14.15 9.65 -1.27
CA ALA A 200 -13.31 9.80 -0.08
C ALA A 200 -11.82 9.64 -0.42
N ALA A 201 -11.52 8.76 -1.37
CA ALA A 201 -10.20 8.62 -1.97
C ALA A 201 -10.33 8.21 -3.44
N GLN A 202 -9.34 8.58 -4.26
CA GLN A 202 -9.29 8.13 -5.64
C GLN A 202 -7.86 7.85 -6.06
N GLY A 203 -7.68 6.84 -6.90
CA GLY A 203 -6.37 6.39 -7.31
C GLY A 203 -6.38 5.71 -8.67
N HIS A 204 -5.20 5.24 -9.05
CA HIS A 204 -5.01 4.47 -10.27
C HIS A 204 -4.04 3.32 -10.08
N PHE A 205 -4.23 2.28 -10.89
CA PHE A 205 -3.38 1.10 -10.98
C PHE A 205 -3.05 0.83 -12.43
N VAL A 206 -1.79 0.58 -12.73
CA VAL A 206 -1.36 0.10 -14.03
C VAL A 206 -0.98 -1.36 -13.92
N HIS A 207 -1.74 -2.22 -14.59
CA HIS A 207 -1.34 -3.60 -14.84
C HIS A 207 -0.56 -3.71 -16.14
N VAL A 208 0.58 -4.35 -16.10
CA VAL A 208 1.23 -4.91 -17.30
C VAL A 208 0.97 -6.42 -17.31
N TYR A 209 0.43 -6.91 -18.40
CA TYR A 209 0.13 -8.31 -18.59
C TYR A 209 1.33 -9.04 -19.19
N VAL A 210 1.73 -10.11 -18.54
CA VAL A 210 2.92 -10.90 -18.89
C VAL A 210 2.58 -12.38 -18.98
N ASP A 211 3.39 -13.11 -19.75
CA ASP A 211 3.40 -14.57 -19.69
C ASP A 211 3.83 -15.02 -18.28
N ARG A 212 3.08 -15.96 -17.70
CA ARG A 212 3.25 -16.40 -16.30
C ARG A 212 4.65 -16.96 -16.02
N VAL A 213 5.23 -17.67 -16.99
CA VAL A 213 6.51 -18.39 -16.82
C VAL A 213 7.68 -17.47 -17.10
N THR A 214 7.70 -16.87 -18.29
CA THR A 214 8.81 -16.04 -18.79
C THR A 214 8.80 -14.62 -18.25
N ARG A 215 7.67 -14.16 -17.71
CA ARG A 215 7.44 -12.78 -17.23
C ARG A 215 7.68 -11.70 -18.29
N ARG A 216 7.65 -12.08 -19.57
CA ARG A 216 7.74 -11.13 -20.69
C ARG A 216 6.36 -10.53 -20.99
N PRO A 217 6.26 -9.24 -21.33
CA PRO A 217 5.01 -8.62 -21.74
C PRO A 217 4.37 -9.37 -22.91
N VAL A 218 3.06 -9.58 -22.84
CA VAL A 218 2.26 -10.19 -23.91
C VAL A 218 1.09 -9.29 -24.25
N ASN A 219 0.54 -9.44 -25.45
CA ASN A 219 -0.68 -8.74 -25.82
C ASN A 219 -1.82 -9.15 -24.88
N LEU A 220 -2.69 -8.19 -24.54
CA LEU A 220 -3.91 -8.46 -23.79
C LEU A 220 -4.74 -9.49 -24.58
N PRO A 221 -5.16 -10.61 -23.96
CA PRO A 221 -6.08 -11.54 -24.58
C PRO A 221 -7.37 -10.85 -25.03
N ASP A 222 -7.95 -11.26 -26.16
CA ASP A 222 -9.13 -10.61 -26.72
C ASP A 222 -10.33 -10.63 -25.75
N ALA A 223 -10.50 -11.74 -25.01
CA ALA A 223 -11.53 -11.85 -23.99
C ALA A 223 -11.36 -10.82 -22.87
N LEU A 224 -10.12 -10.58 -22.43
CA LEU A 224 -9.81 -9.55 -21.43
C LEU A 224 -10.11 -8.16 -21.99
N ARG A 225 -9.70 -7.87 -23.23
CA ARG A 225 -9.98 -6.60 -23.88
C ARG A 225 -11.49 -6.33 -23.96
N ALA A 226 -12.25 -7.31 -24.43
CA ALA A 226 -13.71 -7.23 -24.53
C ALA A 226 -14.39 -7.05 -23.16
N ALA A 227 -13.88 -7.71 -22.11
CA ALA A 227 -14.43 -7.56 -20.76
C ALA A 227 -14.16 -6.16 -20.17
N LEU A 228 -13.11 -5.47 -20.60
CA LEU A 228 -12.75 -4.15 -20.07
C LEU A 228 -13.41 -2.99 -20.83
N GLU A 229 -13.86 -3.23 -22.05
CA GLU A 229 -14.47 -2.22 -22.92
C GLU A 229 -15.73 -1.54 -22.29
N PRO A 230 -16.67 -2.27 -21.65
CA PRO A 230 -17.84 -1.66 -21.02
C PRO A 230 -17.53 -0.71 -19.85
N ILE A 231 -16.36 -0.87 -19.23
CA ILE A 231 -15.89 0.00 -18.15
C ILE A 231 -14.84 1.01 -18.62
N GLY A 232 -14.57 1.05 -19.93
CA GLY A 232 -13.72 2.04 -20.56
C GLY A 232 -14.40 3.41 -20.58
N VAL A 233 -13.69 4.44 -20.11
CA VAL A 233 -14.11 5.83 -20.32
C VAL A 233 -13.16 6.46 -21.33
N ALA A 234 -13.70 7.05 -22.39
CA ALA A 234 -12.92 7.92 -23.25
C ALA A 234 -12.45 9.08 -22.38
N ILE A 235 -11.14 9.22 -22.20
CA ILE A 235 -10.59 10.40 -21.55
C ILE A 235 -10.99 11.57 -22.45
N GLY A 236 -11.90 12.42 -21.97
CA GLY A 236 -12.15 13.70 -22.62
C GLY A 236 -10.80 14.37 -22.80
N THR A 237 -10.43 14.66 -24.05
CA THR A 237 -9.25 15.45 -24.35
C THR A 237 -9.37 16.73 -23.53
N ALA A 238 -8.46 16.93 -22.58
CA ALA A 238 -8.25 18.25 -22.04
C ALA A 238 -7.71 19.08 -23.20
N ASP A 239 -8.60 19.92 -23.76
CA ASP A 239 -8.27 20.96 -24.74
C ASP A 239 -7.21 21.94 -24.21
#